data_AF-A0A382FJY8-F1
#
_entry.id   AF-A0A382FJY8-F1
#
_cell.length_a   1.000
_cell.length_b   1.000
_cell.length_c   1.000
_cell.angle_alpha   90.00
_cell.angle_beta   90.00
_cell.angle_gamma   90.00
#
_symmetry.space_group_name_H-M   'P 1'
#
loop_
_entity.id
_entity.type
_entity.pdbx_description
1 polymer ?
#
loop_
_entity_poly.entity_id
_entity_poly.type
_entity_poly.pdbx_seq_one_letter_code
_entity_poly.pdbx_strand_id
1 'polypeptide(L)'
;HGTHITVAHSMGSTIGINTMILLSSVFFIIREELPQKVHASYSKKVMIGFWIANVSLAIFFTALIAAGLGKGFYAGVSFQEMMLQIRPSLLIFSISGITLMLGLWIVLWNAFRLTSEIMRRNGLAPMAYLPTQDK
;
A
#
# COMPACT_ATOMS: atom_id res chain seq x y z
N HIS A 1 1.30 26.37 -2.48
CA HIS A 1 2.55 25.67 -2.86
C HIS A 1 3.43 25.55 -1.61
N GLY A 2 4.15 24.44 -1.39
CA GLY A 2 4.97 24.25 -0.17
C GLY A 2 4.20 23.82 1.10
N THR A 3 3.01 23.25 0.93
CA THR A 3 2.18 22.68 2.02
C THR A 3 2.05 21.17 1.86
N HIS A 4 1.54 20.49 2.88
CA HIS A 4 1.30 19.04 2.82
C HIS A 4 0.31 18.61 1.72
N ILE A 5 -0.37 19.55 1.05
CA ILE A 5 -1.20 19.28 -0.14
C ILE A 5 -0.34 18.80 -1.33
N THR A 6 0.87 19.33 -1.53
CA THR A 6 1.72 18.85 -2.64
C THR A 6 2.18 17.42 -2.40
N VAL A 7 2.43 17.07 -1.14
CA VAL A 7 2.73 15.70 -0.72
C VAL A 7 1.50 14.81 -0.89
N ALA A 8 0.30 15.27 -0.50
CA ALA A 8 -0.95 14.54 -0.71
C ALA A 8 -1.19 14.23 -2.18
N HIS A 9 -0.98 15.22 -3.06
CA HIS A 9 -1.16 15.07 -4.50
C HIS A 9 -0.18 14.05 -5.10
N SER A 10 1.13 14.21 -4.81
CA SER A 10 2.14 13.30 -5.36
C SER A 10 1.99 11.88 -4.83
N MET A 11 1.82 11.71 -3.52
CA MET A 11 1.63 10.39 -2.89
C MET A 11 0.29 9.75 -3.29
N GLY A 12 -0.77 10.55 -3.46
CA GLY A 12 -2.05 10.08 -3.98
C GLY A 12 -1.91 9.47 -5.37
N SER A 13 -1.15 10.11 -6.27
CA SER A 13 -0.88 9.52 -7.60
C SER A 13 0.03 8.29 -7.52
N THR A 14 1.13 8.36 -6.76
CA THR A 14 2.14 7.28 -6.73
C THR A 14 1.63 6.03 -6.02
N ILE A 15 1.06 6.18 -4.83
CA ILE A 15 0.59 5.05 -4.03
C ILE A 15 -0.83 4.66 -4.43
N GLY A 16 -1.71 5.64 -4.68
CA GLY A 16 -3.10 5.36 -5.03
C GLY A 16 -3.30 4.85 -6.44
N ILE A 17 -2.67 5.47 -7.43
CA ILE A 17 -2.89 5.13 -8.84
C ILE A 17 -1.80 4.19 -9.34
N ASN A 18 -0.54 4.63 -9.33
CA ASN A 18 0.54 3.90 -10.01
C ASN A 18 0.77 2.52 -9.40
N THR A 19 0.80 2.45 -8.07
CA THR A 19 1.02 1.18 -7.36
C THR A 19 -0.16 0.22 -7.55
N MET A 20 -1.41 0.71 -7.54
CA MET A 20 -2.59 -0.16 -7.73
C MET A 20 -2.68 -0.70 -9.15
N ILE A 21 -2.39 0.10 -10.18
CA ILE A 21 -2.35 -0.36 -11.57
C ILE A 21 -1.24 -1.40 -11.76
N LEU A 22 -0.05 -1.15 -11.21
CA LEU A 22 1.08 -2.09 -11.33
C LEU A 22 0.83 -3.40 -10.58
N LEU A 23 0.22 -3.35 -9.38
CA LEU A 23 -0.22 -4.55 -8.68
C LEU A 23 -1.27 -5.31 -9.49
N SER A 24 -2.24 -4.61 -10.08
CA SER A 24 -3.25 -5.22 -10.95
C SER A 24 -2.63 -5.91 -12.16
N SER A 25 -1.63 -5.32 -12.81
CA SER A 25 -0.93 -5.96 -13.93
C SER A 25 -0.15 -7.21 -13.49
N VAL A 26 0.49 -7.17 -12.31
CA VAL A 26 1.17 -8.34 -11.75
C VAL A 26 0.19 -9.48 -11.50
N PHE A 27 -0.93 -9.22 -10.84
CA PHE A 27 -1.94 -10.25 -10.59
C PHE A 27 -2.63 -10.75 -11.87
N PHE A 28 -2.73 -9.91 -12.90
CA PHE A 28 -3.21 -10.32 -14.21
C PHE A 28 -2.27 -11.35 -14.85
N ILE A 29 -0.96 -11.09 -14.90
CA ILE A 29 0.03 -12.02 -15.45
C ILE A 29 0.06 -13.33 -14.63
N ILE A 30 0.07 -13.22 -13.30
CA ILE A 30 0.03 -14.40 -12.41
C ILE A 30 -1.21 -15.26 -12.67
N ARG A 31 -2.33 -14.64 -13.04
CA ARG A 31 -3.58 -15.33 -13.37
C ARG A 31 -3.51 -16.16 -14.63
N GLU A 32 -2.75 -15.74 -15.64
CA GLU A 32 -2.57 -16.49 -16.88
C GLU A 32 -1.66 -17.73 -16.70
N GLU A 33 -0.70 -17.66 -15.77
CA GLU A 33 0.30 -18.71 -15.55
C GLU A 33 -0.11 -19.80 -14.54
N LEU A 34 -1.07 -19.51 -13.64
CA LEU A 34 -1.45 -20.43 -12.55
C LEU A 34 -2.89 -20.96 -12.66
N PRO A 35 -3.13 -22.25 -12.31
CA PRO A 35 -4.49 -22.81 -12.23
C PRO A 35 -5.35 -22.13 -11.16
N GLN A 36 -6.66 -22.03 -11.40
CA GLN A 36 -7.65 -21.38 -10.53
C GLN A 36 -7.63 -21.87 -9.06
N LYS A 37 -7.30 -23.15 -8.82
CA LYS A 37 -7.21 -23.72 -7.46
C LYS A 37 -6.12 -23.06 -6.61
N VAL A 38 -4.99 -22.67 -7.21
CA VAL A 38 -3.89 -21.98 -6.51
C VAL A 38 -4.35 -20.57 -6.13
N HIS A 39 -4.98 -19.86 -7.06
CA HIS A 39 -5.53 -18.50 -6.84
C HIS A 39 -6.51 -18.41 -5.68
N ALA A 40 -7.43 -19.38 -5.58
CA ALA A 40 -8.47 -19.39 -4.55
C ALA A 40 -7.89 -19.39 -3.12
N SER A 41 -6.71 -20.00 -2.92
CA SER A 41 -6.04 -20.08 -1.62
C SER A 41 -5.50 -18.72 -1.14
N TYR A 42 -5.05 -17.86 -2.07
CA TYR A 42 -4.42 -16.58 -1.76
C TYR A 42 -5.38 -15.38 -1.90
N SER A 43 -6.46 -15.55 -2.67
CA SER A 43 -7.44 -14.49 -2.99
C SER A 43 -7.96 -13.75 -1.76
N LYS A 44 -8.31 -14.47 -0.67
CA LYS A 44 -8.81 -13.84 0.57
C LYS A 44 -7.76 -12.94 1.24
N LYS A 45 -6.51 -13.38 1.31
CA LYS A 45 -5.42 -12.62 1.95
C LYS A 45 -5.07 -11.37 1.14
N VAL A 46 -5.04 -11.50 -0.19
CA VAL A 46 -4.83 -10.37 -1.11
C VAL A 46 -5.96 -9.36 -0.96
N MET A 47 -7.21 -9.81 -0.88
CA MET A 47 -8.37 -8.93 -0.71
C MET A 47 -8.31 -8.15 0.62
N ILE A 48 -7.93 -8.82 1.72
CA ILE A 48 -7.75 -8.16 3.02
C ILE A 48 -6.65 -7.09 2.94
N GLY A 49 -5.47 -7.44 2.39
CA GLY A 49 -4.38 -6.48 2.22
C GLY A 49 -4.76 -5.29 1.34
N PHE A 50 -5.51 -5.54 0.26
CA PHE A 50 -6.02 -4.51 -0.65
C PHE A 50 -6.96 -3.53 0.06
N TRP A 51 -7.93 -4.02 0.84
CA TRP A 51 -8.84 -3.16 1.58
C TRP A 51 -8.13 -2.38 2.69
N ILE A 52 -7.22 -3.03 3.44
CA ILE A 52 -6.40 -2.35 4.44
C ILE A 52 -5.60 -1.21 3.80
N ALA A 53 -4.95 -1.47 2.67
CA ALA A 53 -4.17 -0.46 1.95
C ALA A 53 -5.06 0.71 1.48
N ASN A 54 -6.18 0.45 0.83
CA ASN A 54 -7.03 1.51 0.27
C ASN A 54 -7.72 2.36 1.36
N VAL A 55 -8.22 1.73 2.42
CA VAL A 55 -8.81 2.46 3.55
C VAL A 55 -7.75 3.30 4.26
N SER A 56 -6.56 2.73 4.51
CA SER A 56 -5.46 3.47 5.13
C SER A 56 -4.99 4.62 4.24
N LEU A 57 -4.95 4.41 2.92
CA LEU A 57 -4.59 5.46 1.95
C LEU A 57 -5.60 6.61 1.94
N ALA A 58 -6.90 6.33 2.05
CA ALA A 58 -7.92 7.37 2.14
C ALA A 58 -7.75 8.23 3.41
N ILE A 59 -7.52 7.59 4.55
CA ILE A 59 -7.24 8.28 5.83
C ILE A 59 -5.94 9.08 5.74
N PHE A 60 -4.89 8.49 5.18
CA PHE A 60 -3.59 9.12 4.96
C PHE A 60 -3.70 10.38 4.08
N PHE A 61 -4.42 10.27 2.97
CA PHE A 61 -4.62 11.35 2.01
C PHE A 61 -5.42 12.51 2.62
N THR A 62 -6.53 12.20 3.30
CA THR A 62 -7.35 13.21 3.97
C THR A 62 -6.60 13.91 5.11
N ALA A 63 -5.78 13.19 5.87
CA ALA A 63 -4.92 13.77 6.90
C ALA A 63 -3.91 14.78 6.34
N LEU A 64 -3.30 14.48 5.18
CA LEU A 64 -2.36 15.40 4.52
C LEU A 64 -3.06 16.63 3.92
N ILE A 65 -4.27 16.47 3.37
CA ILE A 65 -5.09 17.61 2.94
C ILE A 65 -5.39 18.51 4.13
N ALA A 66 -5.87 17.94 5.25
CA ALA A 66 -6.18 18.70 6.46
C ALA A 66 -4.94 19.44 7.00
N ALA A 67 -3.78 18.78 7.09
CA ALA A 67 -2.53 19.40 7.51
C ALA A 67 -2.10 20.53 6.56
N GLY A 68 -2.29 20.34 5.25
CA GLY A 68 -1.91 21.34 4.26
C GLY A 68 -2.86 22.55 4.20
N LEU A 69 -4.15 22.35 4.46
CA LEU A 69 -5.12 23.43 4.64
C LEU A 69 -4.85 24.19 5.94
N GLY A 70 -4.60 23.50 7.06
CA GLY A 70 -4.25 24.13 8.34
C GLY A 70 -3.01 25.03 8.21
N LYS A 71 -1.96 24.55 7.53
CA LYS A 71 -0.78 25.37 7.20
C LYS A 71 -1.10 26.52 6.23
N GLY A 72 -2.02 26.31 5.28
CA GLY A 72 -2.37 27.30 4.26
C GLY A 72 -3.23 28.46 4.76
N PHE A 73 -4.13 28.21 5.72
CA PHE A 73 -5.00 29.24 6.32
C PHE A 73 -4.41 29.91 7.55
N TYR A 74 -3.29 29.40 8.07
CA TYR A 74 -2.64 29.99 9.24
C TYR A 74 -2.01 31.34 8.88
N ALA A 75 -2.55 32.42 9.45
CA ALA A 75 -2.08 33.79 9.28
C ALA A 75 -1.30 34.32 10.50
N GLY A 76 -1.04 33.48 11.51
CA GLY A 76 -0.32 33.88 12.72
C GLY A 76 1.19 34.04 12.49
N VAL A 77 1.83 34.78 13.38
CA VAL A 77 3.28 35.08 13.32
C VAL A 77 4.16 33.94 13.85
N SER A 78 3.64 33.09 14.74
CA SER A 78 4.42 32.03 15.37
C SER A 78 4.33 30.72 14.58
N PHE A 79 5.48 30.22 14.11
CA PHE A 79 5.58 28.88 13.51
C PHE A 79 5.22 27.76 14.50
N GLN A 80 5.48 27.97 15.79
CA GLN A 80 5.25 26.97 16.83
C GLN A 80 3.76 26.72 17.06
N GLU A 81 2.94 27.76 17.02
CA GLU A 81 1.48 27.66 17.14
C GLU A 81 0.86 26.94 15.94
N MET A 82 1.32 27.26 14.72
CA MET A 82 0.94 26.52 13.52
C MET A 82 1.25 25.03 13.63
N MET A 83 2.43 24.69 14.14
CA MET A 83 2.86 23.30 14.30
C MET A 83 1.96 22.54 15.28
N LEU A 84 1.54 23.17 16.37
CA LEU A 84 0.61 22.58 17.33
C LEU A 84 -0.77 22.30 16.71
N GLN A 85 -1.24 23.17 15.81
CA GLN A 85 -2.51 22.98 15.10
C GLN A 85 -2.48 21.82 14.09
N ILE A 86 -1.39 21.64 13.34
CA ILE A 86 -1.28 20.59 12.32
C ILE A 86 -0.83 19.23 12.89
N ARG A 87 -0.26 19.21 14.10
CA ARG A 87 0.27 17.99 14.76
C ARG A 87 -0.73 16.83 14.81
N PRO A 88 -2.03 17.02 15.14
CA PRO A 88 -3.00 15.93 15.15
C PRO A 88 -3.13 15.25 13.78
N SER A 89 -3.19 16.05 12.70
CA SER A 89 -3.24 15.53 11.33
C SER A 89 -1.97 14.76 10.97
N LEU A 90 -0.79 15.24 11.41
CA LEU A 90 0.47 14.54 11.18
C LEU A 90 0.55 13.19 11.94
N LEU A 91 -0.02 13.09 13.15
CA LEU A 91 -0.08 11.82 13.87
C LEU A 91 -0.99 10.80 13.16
N ILE A 92 -2.17 11.23 12.70
CA ILE A 92 -3.08 10.39 11.91
C ILE A 92 -2.40 9.93 10.62
N PHE A 93 -1.69 10.82 9.95
CA PHE A 93 -0.85 10.51 8.79
C PHE A 93 0.19 9.42 9.11
N SER A 94 0.92 9.54 10.21
CA SER A 94 1.95 8.55 10.56
C SER A 94 1.37 7.17 10.87
N ILE A 95 0.29 7.12 11.65
CA ILE A 95 -0.38 5.86 12.01
C ILE A 95 -0.96 5.19 10.76
N SER A 96 -1.69 5.95 9.93
CA SER A 96 -2.24 5.44 8.67
C SER A 96 -1.16 5.00 7.68
N GLY A 97 0.00 5.67 7.67
CA GLY A 97 1.16 5.26 6.87
C GLY A 97 1.71 3.88 7.27
N ILE A 98 1.77 3.57 8.57
CA ILE A 98 2.17 2.25 9.06
C ILE A 98 1.14 1.19 8.65
N THR A 99 -0.15 1.48 8.82
CA THR A 99 -1.22 0.54 8.44
C THR A 99 -1.26 0.32 6.92
N LEU A 100 -1.03 1.37 6.13
CA LEU A 100 -0.89 1.29 4.68
C LEU A 100 0.28 0.39 4.28
N MET A 101 1.43 0.55 4.92
CA MET A 101 2.60 -0.29 4.69
C MET A 101 2.31 -1.77 4.97
N LEU A 102 1.58 -2.07 6.06
CA LEU A 102 1.16 -3.44 6.37
C LEU A 102 0.19 -4.01 5.32
N GLY A 103 -0.78 -3.22 4.86
CA GLY A 103 -1.70 -3.62 3.80
C GLY A 103 -0.97 -3.96 2.49
N LEU A 104 -0.07 -3.07 2.05
CA LEU A 104 0.75 -3.30 0.86
C LEU A 104 1.69 -4.49 1.03
N TRP A 105 2.29 -4.66 2.21
CA TRP A 105 3.15 -5.81 2.51
C TRP A 105 2.40 -7.14 2.36
N ILE A 106 1.16 -7.23 2.87
CA ILE A 106 0.33 -8.43 2.70
C ILE A 106 0.13 -8.71 1.21
N VAL A 107 -0.24 -7.72 0.40
CA VAL A 107 -0.48 -7.91 -1.03
C VAL A 107 0.80 -8.37 -1.75
N LEU A 108 1.92 -7.66 -1.52
CA LEU A 108 3.22 -7.95 -2.14
C LEU A 108 3.75 -9.33 -1.75
N TRP A 109 3.64 -9.71 -0.48
CA TRP A 109 4.09 -11.01 -0.01
C TRP A 109 3.33 -12.16 -0.67
N ASN A 110 2.01 -12.01 -0.85
CA ASN A 110 1.21 -13.01 -1.54
C ASN A 110 1.54 -13.04 -3.04
N ALA A 111 1.74 -11.89 -3.69
CA ALA A 111 2.20 -11.83 -5.08
C ALA A 111 3.55 -12.52 -5.27
N PHE A 112 4.52 -12.24 -4.39
CA PHE A 112 5.84 -12.89 -4.41
C PHE A 112 5.75 -14.41 -4.28
N ARG A 113 4.93 -14.91 -3.34
CA ARG A 113 4.71 -16.35 -3.19
C ARG A 113 4.10 -16.98 -4.44
N LEU A 114 3.14 -16.32 -5.08
CA LEU A 114 2.54 -16.81 -6.32
C LEU A 114 3.55 -16.84 -7.47
N THR A 115 4.36 -15.79 -7.61
CA THR A 115 5.44 -15.76 -8.61
C THR A 115 6.49 -16.84 -8.37
N SER A 116 6.85 -17.11 -7.11
CA SER A 116 7.77 -18.20 -6.78
C SER A 116 7.20 -19.58 -7.14
N GLU A 117 5.88 -19.76 -7.07
CA GLU A 117 5.19 -20.98 -7.51
C GLU A 117 5.26 -21.15 -9.03
N ILE A 118 5.12 -20.06 -9.80
CA ILE A 118 5.28 -20.06 -11.26
C ILE A 118 6.69 -20.48 -11.64
N MET A 119 7.71 -19.87 -11.02
CA MET A 119 9.11 -20.23 -11.26
C MET A 119 9.40 -21.70 -10.95
N ARG A 120 8.82 -22.24 -9.87
CA ARG A 120 8.92 -23.65 -9.50
C ARG A 120 8.30 -24.58 -10.53
N ARG A 121 7.14 -24.21 -11.09
CA ARG A 121 6.46 -24.99 -12.13
C ARG A 121 7.19 -24.99 -13.46
N ASN A 122 7.82 -23.86 -13.82
CA ASN A 122 8.54 -23.70 -15.08
C ASN A 122 10.00 -24.22 -15.02
N GLY A 123 10.39 -24.90 -13.93
CA GLY A 123 11.72 -25.49 -13.80
C GLY A 123 12.87 -24.49 -13.63
N LEU A 124 12.56 -23.22 -13.31
CA LEU A 124 13.52 -22.11 -13.19
C LEU A 124 13.80 -21.72 -11.73
N ALA A 125 13.42 -22.54 -10.75
CA ALA A 125 13.51 -22.16 -9.34
C ALA A 125 14.96 -22.19 -8.80
N PRO A 126 15.42 -21.12 -8.13
CA PRO A 126 16.54 -21.21 -7.21
C PRO A 126 16.16 -22.15 -6.05
N MET A 127 17.04 -23.10 -5.71
CA MET A 127 16.84 -24.11 -4.65
C MET A 127 16.73 -23.49 -3.25
N ALA A 128 15.60 -22.86 -2.90
CA ALA A 128 15.43 -22.30 -1.57
C ALA A 128 13.95 -22.12 -1.15
N TYR A 129 13.13 -23.19 -1.19
CA TYR A 129 12.07 -23.40 -0.19
C TYR A 129 11.44 -24.80 -0.36
N LEU A 130 11.73 -25.72 0.57
CA LEU A 130 10.96 -26.96 0.76
C LEU A 130 9.94 -26.74 1.88
N PRO A 131 8.64 -26.67 1.58
CA PRO A 131 7.64 -27.23 2.46
C PRO A 131 7.33 -28.63 1.96
N THR A 132 7.64 -29.62 2.79
CA THR A 132 7.30 -31.03 2.62
C THR A 132 5.82 -31.17 2.23
N GLN A 133 5.57 -31.84 1.12
CA GLN A 133 4.25 -32.37 0.78
C GLN A 133 4.06 -33.65 1.59
N ASP A 134 3.32 -33.57 2.70
CA ASP A 134 2.68 -34.73 3.28
C ASP A 134 1.28 -34.86 2.68
N LYS A 135 1.16 -35.75 1.68
CA LYS A 135 0.03 -36.65 1.45
C LYS A 135 0.53 -37.90 0.74
#